data_AF-A0A1F5CR19-F1
#
_entry.id   AF-A0A1F5CR19-F1
#
_cell.length_a   1.000
_cell.length_b   1.000
_cell.length_c   1.000
_cell.angle_alpha   90.00
_cell.angle_beta   90.00
_cell.angle_gamma   90.00
#
_symmetry.space_group_name_H-M   'P 1'
#
loop_
_entity.id
_entity.type
_entity.pdbx_description
1 polymer ?
#
loop_
_entity_poly.entity_id
_entity_poly.type
_entity_poly.pdbx_seq_one_letter_code
_entity_poly.pdbx_strand_id
1 'polypeptide(L)'
;MKLKLFLLSLSFLFLAAFSAHAAAMKQIQYFVGQETVLRNPGDQIDMPFTVFIGEIQPLIKSAEVEIRGVATNQVTPNPTLQVSIDDPTFAQARAKTFVLDSVQRTDPFKIRYDATSYLASVINEGGNWSFTLNLKLDGAAASLLSAKIRLTYTFLPKFLTSGQLDSSTYDTQVPEGAGYNAIMWKGQLPATSRVLFQFATSNDPNGPWNFLGPDGLPTSYYEPSGPDIPIRISPAYHNNMRYFRYRIILKPSNTGLASPRVDDVIINWSP
;
A
#
# COMPACT_ATOMS: atom_id res chain seq x y z
N MET A 1 30.63 -49.15 8.86
CA MET A 1 30.42 -48.02 7.92
C MET A 1 29.72 -46.90 8.70
N LYS A 2 30.44 -45.84 9.09
CA LYS A 2 29.93 -44.77 9.96
C LYS A 2 29.15 -43.76 9.12
N LEU A 3 27.83 -43.71 9.27
CA LEU A 3 26.96 -42.69 8.70
C LEU A 3 27.24 -41.36 9.43
N LYS A 4 27.90 -40.40 8.77
CA LYS A 4 28.06 -39.03 9.29
C LYS A 4 26.96 -38.16 8.70
N LEU A 5 26.00 -37.79 9.54
CA LEU A 5 24.97 -36.80 9.23
C LEU A 5 25.56 -35.40 9.49
N PHE A 6 25.75 -34.59 8.46
CA PHE A 6 26.19 -33.20 8.60
C PHE A 6 24.99 -32.26 8.47
N LEU A 7 24.59 -31.65 9.58
CA LEU A 7 23.60 -30.58 9.65
C LEU A 7 24.37 -29.26 9.80
N LEU A 8 24.30 -28.39 8.80
CA LEU A 8 24.78 -27.01 8.91
C LEU A 8 23.56 -26.13 9.18
N SER A 9 23.39 -25.67 10.42
CA SER A 9 22.41 -24.63 10.78
C SER A 9 23.18 -23.37 11.14
N LEU A 10 22.97 -22.29 10.38
CA LEU A 10 23.53 -20.98 10.66
C LEU A 10 22.39 -20.06 11.09
N SER A 11 22.11 -20.01 12.40
CA SER A 11 21.04 -19.18 12.95
C SER A 11 21.52 -17.78 13.23
N PHE A 12 21.02 -16.80 12.47
CA PHE A 12 21.10 -15.38 12.84
C PHE A 12 19.89 -15.03 13.70
N LEU A 13 20.15 -14.59 14.93
CA LEU A 13 19.11 -14.10 15.84
C LEU A 13 18.66 -12.70 15.39
N PHE A 14 17.71 -12.63 14.45
CA PHE A 14 16.99 -11.39 14.17
C PHE A 14 15.77 -11.29 15.08
N LEU A 15 15.92 -10.56 16.18
CA LEU A 15 14.80 -10.09 16.97
C LEU A 15 14.10 -8.97 16.19
N ALA A 16 13.06 -9.29 15.43
CA ALA A 16 12.16 -8.29 14.86
C ALA A 16 10.71 -8.68 15.14
N ALA A 17 10.06 -7.76 15.84
CA ALA A 17 8.69 -7.79 16.30
C ALA A 17 7.69 -8.32 15.27
N PHE A 18 6.56 -8.82 15.78
CA PHE A 18 5.26 -8.78 15.10
C PHE A 18 5.17 -7.50 14.25
N SER A 19 5.34 -7.55 12.93
CA SER A 19 5.03 -6.40 12.08
C SER A 19 3.56 -6.47 11.72
N ALA A 20 2.71 -6.23 12.72
CA ALA A 20 1.48 -5.52 12.41
C ALA A 20 1.94 -4.20 11.79
N HIS A 21 1.80 -4.09 10.46
CA HIS A 21 2.18 -2.86 9.76
C HIS A 21 1.45 -1.69 10.41
N ALA A 22 2.20 -0.78 11.02
CA ALA A 22 1.63 0.44 11.58
C ALA A 22 0.88 1.17 10.47
N ALA A 23 -0.33 1.61 10.75
CA ALA A 23 -1.12 2.39 9.79
C ALA A 23 -0.31 3.64 9.41
N ALA A 24 0.00 3.78 8.12
CA ALA A 24 0.63 4.96 7.59
C ALA A 24 -0.42 6.05 7.40
N MET A 25 -0.01 7.32 7.49
CA MET A 25 -0.88 8.47 7.26
C MET A 25 -0.42 9.21 6.02
N LYS A 26 -1.38 9.67 5.21
CA LYS A 26 -1.12 10.51 4.05
C LYS A 26 -2.11 11.66 4.00
N GLN A 27 -1.61 12.81 3.57
CA GLN A 27 -2.39 14.00 3.31
C GLN A 27 -2.22 14.39 1.85
N ILE A 28 -3.34 14.62 1.17
CA ILE A 28 -3.41 15.03 -0.23
C ILE A 28 -4.31 16.25 -0.36
N GLN A 29 -4.10 17.03 -1.42
CA GLN A 29 -4.89 18.22 -1.72
C GLN A 29 -5.37 18.15 -3.17
N TYR A 30 -6.65 18.45 -3.38
CA TYR A 30 -7.25 18.57 -4.70
C TYR A 30 -7.84 19.95 -4.92
N PHE A 31 -7.76 20.40 -6.17
CA PHE A 31 -8.56 21.51 -6.64
C PHE A 31 -10.03 21.06 -6.74
N VAL A 32 -10.95 21.87 -6.24
CA VAL A 32 -12.39 21.57 -6.30
C VAL A 32 -13.06 22.36 -7.42
N GLY A 33 -12.79 23.67 -7.49
CA GLY A 33 -13.40 24.52 -8.50
C GLY A 33 -13.01 25.98 -8.33
N GLN A 34 -13.29 26.77 -9.37
CA GLN A 34 -13.17 28.22 -9.33
C GLN A 34 -14.22 28.88 -10.21
N GLU A 35 -14.68 30.07 -9.80
CA GLU A 35 -15.60 30.92 -10.54
C GLU A 35 -15.02 32.33 -10.60
N THR A 36 -14.87 32.85 -11.81
CA THR A 36 -14.41 34.23 -12.06
C THR A 36 -15.56 35.20 -12.25
N VAL A 37 -16.76 34.68 -12.53
CA VAL A 37 -17.99 35.46 -12.74
C VAL A 37 -18.60 35.86 -11.40
N LEU A 38 -19.14 37.07 -11.32
CA LEU A 38 -19.92 37.52 -10.17
C LEU A 38 -21.18 36.65 -10.03
N ARG A 39 -21.38 36.09 -8.83
CA ARG A 39 -22.57 35.33 -8.45
C ARG A 39 -23.44 36.21 -7.55
N ASN A 40 -24.73 36.28 -7.85
CA ASN A 40 -25.69 37.12 -7.16
C ASN A 40 -26.23 36.43 -5.91
N PRO A 41 -26.82 37.18 -4.96
CA PRO A 41 -27.60 36.59 -3.88
C PRO A 41 -28.68 35.64 -4.43
N GLY A 42 -28.83 34.46 -3.83
CA GLY A 42 -29.75 33.42 -4.27
C GLY A 42 -29.16 32.43 -5.28
N ASP A 43 -28.04 32.75 -5.93
CA ASP A 43 -27.38 31.84 -6.86
C ASP A 43 -26.87 30.60 -6.13
N GLN A 44 -27.09 29.45 -6.76
CA GLN A 44 -26.48 28.18 -6.40
C GLN A 44 -25.34 27.86 -7.36
N ILE A 45 -24.26 27.31 -6.81
CA ILE A 45 -23.04 26.99 -7.53
C ILE A 45 -22.67 25.55 -7.20
N ASP A 46 -22.48 24.76 -8.26
CA ASP A 46 -22.10 23.36 -8.15
C ASP A 46 -20.69 23.19 -8.72
N MET A 47 -19.75 22.77 -7.88
CA MET A 47 -18.35 22.52 -8.25
C MET A 47 -18.07 21.02 -8.19
N PRO A 48 -18.23 20.28 -9.31
CA PRO A 48 -17.88 18.86 -9.36
C PRO A 48 -16.36 18.67 -9.30
N PHE A 49 -15.91 17.68 -8.52
CA PHE A 49 -14.51 17.33 -8.38
C PHE A 49 -14.32 15.83 -8.14
N THR A 50 -13.11 15.34 -8.41
CA THR A 50 -12.73 13.95 -8.15
C THR A 50 -11.50 13.90 -7.26
N VAL A 51 -11.53 13.00 -6.28
CA VAL A 51 -10.36 12.65 -5.47
C VAL A 51 -9.92 11.22 -5.82
N PHE A 52 -8.61 11.00 -5.86
CA PHE A 52 -8.03 9.68 -6.13
C PHE A 52 -7.30 9.16 -4.89
N ILE A 53 -7.60 7.92 -4.50
CA ILE A 53 -6.88 7.23 -3.43
C ILE A 53 -6.31 5.95 -4.02
N GLY A 54 -4.99 5.83 -4.08
CA GLY A 54 -4.32 4.64 -4.63
C GLY A 54 -4.18 3.50 -3.62
N GLU A 55 -4.35 3.80 -2.34
CA GLU A 55 -4.14 2.86 -1.25
C GLU A 55 -5.41 2.05 -0.95
N ILE A 56 -5.25 0.76 -0.64
CA ILE A 56 -6.37 -0.09 -0.23
C ILE A 56 -6.78 0.20 1.20
N GLN A 57 -8.06 -0.02 1.51
CA GLN A 57 -8.65 0.19 2.83
C GLN A 57 -8.30 1.57 3.45
N PRO A 58 -8.48 2.67 2.71
CA PRO A 58 -8.25 3.99 3.27
C PRO A 58 -9.28 4.26 4.37
N LEU A 59 -8.82 4.84 5.47
CA LEU A 59 -9.68 5.33 6.53
C LEU A 59 -9.52 6.85 6.64
N ILE A 60 -10.54 7.56 6.19
CA ILE A 60 -10.55 9.03 6.23
C ILE A 60 -10.51 9.51 7.69
N LYS A 61 -9.59 10.43 7.97
CA LYS A 61 -9.40 11.05 9.29
C LYS A 61 -9.76 12.53 9.30
N SER A 62 -9.61 13.20 8.17
CA SER A 62 -9.99 14.60 8.00
C SER A 62 -10.24 14.89 6.52
N ALA A 63 -11.27 15.66 6.23
CA ALA A 63 -11.54 16.21 4.91
C ALA A 63 -12.01 17.66 5.06
N GLU A 64 -11.10 18.60 4.83
CA GLU A 64 -11.39 20.04 4.96
C GLU A 64 -11.44 20.71 3.60
N VAL A 65 -12.55 21.38 3.30
CA VAL A 65 -12.67 22.26 2.14
C VAL A 65 -12.35 23.69 2.57
N GLU A 66 -11.34 24.29 1.92
CA GLU A 66 -11.05 25.71 2.02
C GLU A 66 -11.72 26.43 0.84
N ILE A 67 -12.64 27.34 1.15
CA ILE A 67 -13.37 28.16 0.18
C ILE A 67 -12.90 29.59 0.35
N ARG A 68 -12.62 30.28 -0.76
CA ARG A 68 -12.23 31.69 -0.79
C ARG A 68 -13.07 32.44 -1.81
N GLY A 69 -13.20 33.74 -1.63
CA GLY A 69 -13.81 34.63 -2.58
C GLY A 69 -13.77 36.07 -2.09
N VAL A 70 -14.44 36.95 -2.82
CA VAL A 70 -14.70 38.33 -2.43
C VAL A 70 -16.21 38.52 -2.36
N ALA A 71 -16.72 38.88 -1.20
CA ALA A 71 -18.14 39.11 -0.98
C ALA A 71 -18.45 40.61 -1.05
N THR A 72 -19.54 40.96 -1.73
CA THR A 72 -20.05 42.33 -1.85
C THR A 72 -21.47 42.37 -1.32
N ASN A 73 -21.71 43.07 -0.22
CA ASN A 73 -23.04 43.09 0.40
C ASN A 73 -24.02 44.06 -0.28
N GLN A 74 -25.25 43.60 -0.44
CA GLN A 74 -26.43 44.37 -0.86
C GLN A 74 -27.24 44.73 0.39
N VAL A 75 -26.73 45.61 1.27
CA VAL A 75 -27.46 46.21 2.41
C VAL A 75 -28.07 45.21 3.44
N THR A 76 -27.89 43.91 3.28
CA THR A 76 -28.53 42.88 4.10
C THR A 76 -27.75 42.68 5.42
N PRO A 77 -28.41 42.59 6.59
CA PRO A 77 -27.73 42.22 7.82
C PRO A 77 -27.30 40.75 7.76
N ASN A 78 -26.02 40.48 8.01
CA ASN A 78 -25.43 39.12 8.06
C ASN A 78 -25.62 38.29 6.78
N PRO A 79 -25.06 38.72 5.62
CA PRO A 79 -25.07 37.87 4.43
C PRO A 79 -24.38 36.52 4.72
N THR A 80 -24.79 35.45 4.05
CA THR A 80 -24.28 34.11 4.32
C THR A 80 -23.87 33.34 3.07
N LEU A 81 -22.98 32.38 3.27
CA LEU A 81 -22.67 31.32 2.33
C LEU A 81 -23.08 29.99 2.94
N GLN A 82 -24.05 29.32 2.33
CA GLN A 82 -24.35 27.92 2.64
C GLN A 82 -23.43 27.02 1.84
N VAL A 83 -22.92 25.98 2.49
CA VAL A 83 -21.95 25.03 1.95
C VAL A 83 -22.40 23.62 2.28
N SER A 84 -22.40 22.74 1.30
CA SER A 84 -22.62 21.30 1.48
C SER A 84 -21.87 20.51 0.40
N ILE A 85 -21.75 19.19 0.57
CA ILE A 85 -21.21 18.30 -0.48
C ILE A 85 -22.28 17.26 -0.85
N ASP A 86 -22.47 17.05 -2.15
CA ASP A 86 -23.48 16.15 -2.74
C ASP A 86 -24.88 16.38 -2.15
N ASP A 87 -25.23 17.65 -1.94
CA ASP A 87 -26.46 18.06 -1.29
C ASP A 87 -26.89 19.40 -1.89
N PRO A 88 -27.42 19.38 -3.13
CA PRO A 88 -27.81 20.59 -3.84
C PRO A 88 -28.99 21.30 -3.17
N THR A 89 -29.73 20.64 -2.28
CA THR A 89 -30.87 21.24 -1.57
C THR A 89 -30.51 21.78 -0.19
N PHE A 90 -29.27 21.57 0.27
CA PHE A 90 -28.79 21.97 1.61
C PHE A 90 -29.66 21.44 2.75
N ALA A 91 -30.35 20.31 2.52
CA ALA A 91 -31.33 19.75 3.45
C ALA A 91 -30.70 18.76 4.44
N GLN A 92 -29.46 18.35 4.20
CA GLN A 92 -28.79 17.33 5.00
C GLN A 92 -28.08 17.96 6.19
N ALA A 93 -27.90 17.20 7.28
CA ALA A 93 -27.22 17.69 8.50
C ALA A 93 -25.76 18.14 8.27
N ARG A 94 -25.16 17.74 7.15
CA ARG A 94 -23.83 18.16 6.71
C ARG A 94 -23.80 19.59 6.15
N ALA A 95 -24.92 20.15 5.70
CA ALA A 95 -24.98 21.54 5.26
C ALA A 95 -24.60 22.48 6.41
N LYS A 96 -23.79 23.50 6.10
CA LYS A 96 -23.35 24.52 7.05
C LYS A 96 -23.55 25.91 6.46
N THR A 97 -23.90 26.85 7.32
CA THR A 97 -24.07 28.28 6.97
C THR A 97 -22.96 29.08 7.63
N PHE A 98 -22.27 29.88 6.83
CA PHE A 98 -21.20 30.77 7.29
C PHE A 98 -21.62 32.21 7.04
N VAL A 99 -21.43 33.08 8.03
CA VAL A 99 -21.68 34.51 7.87
C VAL A 99 -20.50 35.12 7.11
N LEU A 100 -20.81 35.96 6.13
CA LEU A 100 -19.88 36.77 5.37
C LEU A 100 -19.82 38.16 6.02
N ASP A 101 -18.64 38.57 6.47
CA ASP A 101 -18.43 39.89 7.07
C ASP A 101 -18.20 40.95 6.00
N SER A 102 -19.22 41.21 5.18
CA SER A 102 -19.14 42.17 4.07
C SER A 102 -20.16 43.29 4.18
N VAL A 103 -20.70 43.60 5.36
CA VAL A 103 -21.90 44.45 5.45
C VAL A 103 -21.65 45.88 4.90
N GLN A 104 -22.34 46.25 3.81
CA GLN A 104 -22.11 47.49 3.03
C GLN A 104 -20.66 47.67 2.55
N ARG A 105 -19.94 46.56 2.38
CA ARG A 105 -18.54 46.52 2.02
C ARG A 105 -18.27 45.43 0.97
N THR A 106 -17.07 45.49 0.41
CA THR A 106 -16.51 44.46 -0.48
C THR A 106 -15.28 43.89 0.20
N ASP A 107 -15.39 42.70 0.75
CA ASP A 107 -14.33 42.10 1.57
C ASP A 107 -13.99 40.67 1.12
N PRO A 108 -12.69 40.31 1.10
CA PRO A 108 -12.28 38.93 0.86
C PRO A 108 -12.67 38.05 2.05
N PHE A 109 -13.07 36.82 1.76
CA PHE A 109 -13.38 35.84 2.79
C PHE A 109 -12.63 34.53 2.59
N LYS A 110 -12.49 33.79 3.69
CA LYS A 110 -11.96 32.44 3.73
C LYS A 110 -12.78 31.61 4.70
N ILE A 111 -13.37 30.53 4.20
CA ILE A 111 -14.19 29.59 4.95
C ILE A 111 -13.49 28.25 4.98
N ARG A 112 -13.59 27.56 6.14
CA ARG A 112 -13.22 26.15 6.28
C ARG A 112 -14.51 25.37 6.53
N TYR A 113 -14.78 24.39 5.68
CA TYR A 113 -15.89 23.46 5.79
C TYR A 113 -15.37 22.05 6.05
N ASP A 114 -15.85 21.41 7.12
CA ASP A 114 -15.47 20.04 7.49
C ASP A 114 -16.44 19.03 6.86
N ALA A 115 -15.94 18.25 5.90
CA ALA A 115 -16.66 17.21 5.20
C ALA A 115 -16.31 15.79 5.68
N THR A 116 -15.51 15.66 6.76
CA THR A 116 -14.87 14.41 7.18
C THR A 116 -15.87 13.28 7.36
N SER A 117 -16.96 13.52 8.09
CA SER A 117 -17.94 12.47 8.39
C SER A 117 -18.62 11.92 7.14
N TYR A 118 -18.91 12.79 6.16
CA TYR A 118 -19.55 12.37 4.92
C TYR A 118 -18.55 11.59 4.04
N LEU A 119 -17.35 12.13 3.80
CA LEU A 119 -16.35 11.46 2.97
C LEU A 119 -15.89 10.13 3.58
N ALA A 120 -15.78 10.03 4.91
CA ALA A 120 -15.48 8.79 5.60
C ALA A 120 -16.57 7.71 5.45
N SER A 121 -17.82 8.12 5.24
CA SER A 121 -18.95 7.19 5.02
C SER A 121 -19.04 6.68 3.60
N VAL A 122 -18.49 7.43 2.63
CA VAL A 122 -18.56 7.12 1.20
C VAL A 122 -17.30 6.40 0.74
N ILE A 123 -16.12 6.91 1.11
CA ILE A 123 -14.83 6.37 0.69
C ILE A 123 -14.47 5.16 1.56
N ASN A 124 -14.59 3.97 0.99
CA ASN A 124 -14.31 2.70 1.67
C ASN A 124 -13.17 1.87 1.04
N GLU A 125 -12.76 2.22 -0.18
CA GLU A 125 -11.69 1.56 -0.92
C GLU A 125 -10.86 2.55 -1.76
N GLY A 126 -9.71 2.08 -2.23
CA GLY A 126 -8.88 2.84 -3.16
C GLY A 126 -9.57 2.96 -4.52
N GLY A 127 -9.56 4.14 -5.10
CA GLY A 127 -10.21 4.43 -6.37
C GLY A 127 -10.38 5.91 -6.65
N ASN A 128 -11.15 6.21 -7.69
CA ASN A 128 -11.62 7.56 -8.00
C ASN A 128 -12.98 7.78 -7.38
N TRP A 129 -13.14 8.87 -6.63
CA TRP A 129 -14.38 9.23 -5.97
C TRP A 129 -14.82 10.62 -6.42
N SER A 130 -16.02 10.72 -6.97
CA SER A 130 -16.58 11.96 -7.48
C SER A 130 -17.55 12.58 -6.48
N PHE A 131 -17.43 13.88 -6.30
CA PHE A 131 -18.21 14.69 -5.38
C PHE A 131 -18.59 16.01 -6.05
N THR A 132 -19.60 16.68 -5.52
CA THR A 132 -19.96 18.05 -5.88
C THR A 132 -19.97 18.91 -4.64
N LEU A 133 -19.17 19.97 -4.63
CA LEU A 133 -19.31 21.02 -3.62
C LEU A 133 -20.44 21.95 -4.05
N ASN A 134 -21.50 22.01 -3.26
CA ASN A 134 -22.65 22.88 -3.48
C ASN A 134 -22.50 24.13 -2.59
N LEU A 135 -22.64 25.30 -3.21
CA LEU A 135 -22.61 26.60 -2.53
C LEU A 135 -23.89 27.37 -2.84
N LYS A 136 -24.41 28.12 -1.87
CA LYS A 136 -25.52 29.03 -2.08
C LYS A 136 -25.30 30.34 -1.33
N LEU A 137 -25.42 31.45 -2.04
CA LEU A 137 -25.27 32.79 -1.50
C LEU A 137 -26.61 33.31 -0.98
N ASP A 138 -26.58 34.03 0.13
CA ASP A 138 -27.74 34.74 0.67
C ASP A 138 -27.32 36.14 1.17
N GLY A 139 -28.06 37.18 0.78
CA GLY A 139 -27.81 38.57 1.16
C GLY A 139 -26.58 39.27 0.55
N ALA A 140 -25.61 38.55 -0.04
CA ALA A 140 -24.44 39.14 -0.72
C ALA A 140 -24.13 38.48 -2.06
N ALA A 141 -23.58 39.27 -2.98
CA ALA A 141 -22.94 38.74 -4.18
C ALA A 141 -21.52 38.27 -3.86
N ALA A 142 -20.98 37.31 -4.61
CA ALA A 142 -19.59 36.89 -4.47
C ALA A 142 -18.88 36.73 -5.82
N SER A 143 -17.60 37.09 -5.86
CA SER A 143 -16.72 36.90 -7.02
C SER A 143 -15.43 36.19 -6.61
N LEU A 144 -14.64 35.77 -7.61
CA LEU A 144 -13.35 35.09 -7.41
C LEU A 144 -13.47 33.87 -6.48
N LEU A 145 -14.59 33.16 -6.57
CA LEU A 145 -14.81 31.99 -5.74
C LEU A 145 -13.82 30.91 -6.14
N SER A 146 -13.19 30.29 -5.15
CA SER A 146 -12.32 29.15 -5.38
C SER A 146 -12.40 28.20 -4.21
N ALA A 147 -12.28 26.91 -4.50
CA ALA A 147 -12.32 25.87 -3.51
C ALA A 147 -11.19 24.86 -3.74
N LYS A 148 -10.62 24.40 -2.63
CA LYS A 148 -9.72 23.25 -2.60
C LYS A 148 -10.06 22.39 -1.40
N ILE A 149 -9.82 21.09 -1.53
CA ILE A 149 -10.02 20.13 -0.45
C ILE A 149 -8.67 19.56 -0.01
N ARG A 150 -8.48 19.44 1.29
CA ARG A 150 -7.39 18.71 1.92
C ARG A 150 -7.94 17.45 2.57
N LEU A 151 -7.48 16.30 2.11
CA LEU A 151 -7.88 14.99 2.62
C LEU A 151 -6.72 14.36 3.37
N THR A 152 -6.97 13.92 4.60
CA THR A 152 -6.04 13.15 5.43
C THR A 152 -6.65 11.79 5.72
N TYR A 153 -5.92 10.72 5.44
CA TYR A 153 -6.38 9.35 5.67
C TYR A 153 -5.23 8.47 6.13
N THR A 154 -5.60 7.40 6.84
CA THR A 154 -4.67 6.31 7.17
C THR A 154 -4.88 5.14 6.24
N PHE A 155 -3.83 4.38 5.97
CA PHE A 155 -3.87 3.17 5.15
C PHE A 155 -2.84 2.15 5.64
N LEU A 156 -2.99 0.89 5.24
CA LEU A 156 -1.99 -0.14 5.53
C LEU A 156 -1.01 -0.25 4.35
N PRO A 157 0.30 -0.02 4.55
CA PRO A 157 1.29 -0.20 3.50
C PRO A 157 1.37 -1.68 3.09
N LYS A 158 1.61 -1.93 1.80
CA LYS A 158 1.79 -3.28 1.26
C LYS A 158 3.25 -3.66 1.15
N PHE A 159 3.54 -4.94 1.33
CA PHE A 159 4.78 -5.55 0.87
C PHE A 159 4.83 -5.59 -0.66
N LEU A 160 6.05 -5.60 -1.22
CA LEU A 160 6.28 -5.83 -2.65
C LEU A 160 5.72 -7.19 -3.07
N THR A 161 5.29 -7.33 -4.33
CA THR A 161 4.68 -8.56 -4.86
C THR A 161 5.59 -9.79 -4.75
N SER A 162 6.90 -9.59 -4.69
CA SER A 162 7.88 -10.62 -4.33
C SER A 162 9.21 -10.00 -3.88
N GLY A 163 10.00 -10.75 -3.12
CA GLY A 163 11.41 -10.47 -2.84
C GLY A 163 12.28 -11.69 -3.12
N GLN A 164 13.51 -11.48 -3.56
CA GLN A 164 14.45 -12.55 -3.90
C GLN A 164 15.78 -12.36 -3.17
N LEU A 165 16.36 -13.46 -2.70
CA LEU A 165 17.71 -13.51 -2.13
C LEU A 165 18.45 -14.74 -2.66
N ASP A 166 19.65 -14.54 -3.19
CA ASP A 166 20.56 -15.62 -3.58
C ASP A 166 21.56 -15.86 -2.45
N SER A 167 21.81 -17.13 -2.12
CA SER A 167 22.76 -17.51 -1.09
C SER A 167 24.21 -17.29 -1.51
N SER A 168 25.12 -17.34 -0.54
CA SER A 168 26.54 -17.58 -0.80
C SER A 168 26.78 -18.95 -1.44
N THR A 169 27.98 -19.17 -1.99
CA THR A 169 28.44 -20.52 -2.39
C THR A 169 28.69 -21.38 -1.15
N TYR A 170 28.15 -22.59 -1.14
CA TYR A 170 28.47 -23.62 -0.16
C TYR A 170 29.27 -24.75 -0.82
N ASP A 171 30.30 -25.24 -0.13
CA ASP A 171 31.13 -26.37 -0.55
C ASP A 171 30.76 -27.61 0.29
N THR A 172 30.36 -28.69 -0.37
CA THR A 172 30.05 -29.97 0.29
C THR A 172 31.29 -30.74 0.73
N GLN A 173 32.47 -30.34 0.24
CA GLN A 173 33.76 -31.03 0.44
C GLN A 173 33.78 -32.48 -0.08
N VAL A 174 32.84 -32.87 -0.95
CA VAL A 174 32.84 -34.16 -1.65
C VAL A 174 33.53 -33.97 -3.00
N PRO A 175 34.75 -34.51 -3.21
CA PRO A 175 35.54 -34.24 -4.42
C PRO A 175 34.82 -34.65 -5.72
N GLU A 176 34.11 -35.79 -5.69
CA GLU A 176 33.36 -36.34 -6.82
C GLU A 176 31.92 -35.79 -6.90
N GLY A 177 31.58 -34.81 -6.07
CA GLY A 177 30.25 -34.21 -5.96
C GLY A 177 29.30 -34.94 -5.01
N ALA A 178 28.27 -34.24 -4.55
CA ALA A 178 27.32 -34.75 -3.56
C ALA A 178 25.96 -35.13 -4.17
N GLY A 179 25.22 -35.98 -3.46
CA GLY A 179 23.80 -36.20 -3.66
C GLY A 179 22.97 -35.22 -2.82
N TYR A 180 22.16 -34.38 -3.46
CA TYR A 180 21.31 -33.41 -2.77
C TYR A 180 19.93 -34.01 -2.50
N ASN A 181 19.57 -34.14 -1.23
CA ASN A 181 18.42 -34.93 -0.80
C ASN A 181 17.16 -34.08 -0.65
N ALA A 182 17.24 -33.01 0.13
CA ALA A 182 16.08 -32.18 0.47
C ALA A 182 16.46 -30.75 0.86
N ILE A 183 15.51 -29.85 0.67
CA ILE A 183 15.53 -28.48 1.18
C ILE A 183 14.37 -28.30 2.16
N MET A 184 14.66 -27.66 3.28
CA MET A 184 13.71 -27.27 4.32
C MET A 184 14.06 -25.86 4.80
N TRP A 185 13.10 -25.17 5.42
CA TRP A 185 13.35 -23.86 6.00
C TRP A 185 12.59 -23.69 7.31
N LYS A 186 13.04 -22.77 8.14
CA LYS A 186 12.37 -22.36 9.39
C LYS A 186 11.89 -20.93 9.30
N GLY A 187 10.78 -20.64 9.95
CA GLY A 187 10.29 -19.28 10.10
C GLY A 187 8.77 -19.22 10.15
N GLN A 188 8.19 -18.16 9.57
CA GLN A 188 6.76 -17.90 9.62
C GLN A 188 6.16 -17.84 8.21
N LEU A 189 5.07 -18.57 8.01
CA LEU A 189 4.28 -18.54 6.78
C LEU A 189 2.88 -17.99 7.07
N PRO A 190 2.61 -16.70 6.82
CA PRO A 190 1.25 -16.18 6.87
C PRO A 190 0.35 -16.86 5.83
N ALA A 191 -0.95 -16.91 6.10
CA ALA A 191 -1.93 -17.49 5.16
C ALA A 191 -1.82 -16.85 3.77
N THR A 192 -1.95 -17.65 2.73
CA THR A 192 -1.84 -17.26 1.30
C THR A 192 -0.47 -16.72 0.85
N SER A 193 0.51 -16.61 1.75
CA SER A 193 1.90 -16.33 1.40
C SER A 193 2.59 -17.58 0.85
N ARG A 194 3.72 -17.41 0.16
CA ARG A 194 4.50 -18.54 -0.38
C ARG A 194 5.99 -18.31 -0.18
N VAL A 195 6.72 -19.39 0.11
CA VAL A 195 8.19 -19.42 0.14
C VAL A 195 8.64 -20.41 -0.92
N LEU A 196 9.33 -19.90 -1.93
CA LEU A 196 9.77 -20.65 -3.09
C LEU A 196 11.30 -20.73 -3.10
N PHE A 197 11.82 -21.85 -3.58
CA PHE A 197 13.25 -22.05 -3.75
C PHE A 197 13.59 -22.46 -5.17
N GLN A 198 14.77 -22.04 -5.62
CA GLN A 198 15.48 -22.65 -6.72
C GLN A 198 16.87 -23.06 -6.25
N PHE A 199 17.41 -24.08 -6.89
CA PHE A 199 18.70 -24.66 -6.51
C PHE A 199 19.66 -24.58 -7.69
N ALA A 200 20.93 -24.29 -7.41
CA ALA A 200 21.98 -24.23 -8.40
C ALA A 200 23.19 -25.00 -7.90
N THR A 201 23.83 -25.77 -8.77
CA THR A 201 24.95 -26.65 -8.42
C THR A 201 26.05 -26.56 -9.46
N SER A 202 27.31 -26.66 -9.04
CA SER A 202 28.48 -26.54 -9.90
C SER A 202 29.67 -27.35 -9.36
N ASN A 203 30.62 -27.70 -10.23
CA ASN A 203 31.93 -28.22 -9.84
C ASN A 203 33.01 -27.13 -9.73
N ASP A 204 32.69 -25.89 -10.07
CA ASP A 204 33.53 -24.71 -9.89
C ASP A 204 32.93 -23.78 -8.80
N PRO A 205 33.71 -23.33 -7.80
CA PRO A 205 33.25 -22.46 -6.72
C PRO A 205 32.72 -21.09 -7.18
N ASN A 206 32.99 -20.69 -8.42
CA ASN A 206 32.54 -19.45 -9.03
C ASN A 206 31.31 -19.62 -9.94
N GLY A 207 30.85 -20.86 -10.17
CA GLY A 207 29.71 -21.16 -11.04
C GLY A 207 30.12 -21.77 -12.39
N PRO A 208 29.20 -21.86 -13.37
CA PRO A 208 27.96 -21.10 -13.49
C PRO A 208 26.90 -21.47 -12.45
N TRP A 209 26.06 -20.49 -12.09
CA TRP A 209 24.95 -20.66 -11.16
C TRP A 209 23.61 -20.62 -11.89
N ASN A 210 23.19 -21.79 -12.38
CA ASN A 210 21.88 -21.96 -13.01
C ASN A 210 20.85 -22.37 -11.95
N PHE A 211 20.00 -21.45 -11.55
CA PHE A 211 18.94 -21.70 -10.56
C PHE A 211 17.75 -22.39 -11.23
N LEU A 212 17.51 -23.65 -10.86
CA LEU A 212 16.49 -24.51 -11.42
C LEU A 212 15.51 -24.96 -10.34
N GLY A 213 14.26 -25.21 -10.72
CA GLY A 213 13.28 -25.90 -9.89
C GLY A 213 13.25 -27.42 -10.14
N PRO A 214 12.21 -28.12 -9.66
CA PRO A 214 12.16 -29.59 -9.61
C PRO A 214 12.12 -30.27 -10.98
N ASP A 215 11.73 -29.56 -12.04
CA ASP A 215 11.65 -30.03 -13.43
C ASP A 215 12.85 -29.60 -14.29
N GLY A 216 13.86 -28.98 -13.69
CA GLY A 216 15.05 -28.49 -14.38
C GLY A 216 14.83 -27.18 -15.14
N LEU A 217 13.72 -26.47 -14.94
CA LEU A 217 13.44 -25.18 -15.56
C LEU A 217 13.75 -24.01 -14.61
N PRO A 218 14.18 -22.85 -15.14
CA PRO A 218 14.40 -21.64 -14.35
C PRO A 218 13.08 -20.93 -13.97
N THR A 219 11.93 -21.42 -14.43
CA THR A 219 10.60 -20.86 -14.15
C THR A 219 9.79 -21.68 -13.14
N SER A 220 10.32 -22.81 -12.70
CA SER A 220 9.71 -23.66 -11.68
C SER A 220 10.42 -23.50 -10.33
N TYR A 221 9.79 -23.99 -9.26
CA TYR A 221 10.24 -23.76 -7.90
C TYR A 221 10.01 -24.99 -7.02
N TYR A 222 10.93 -25.23 -6.11
CA TYR A 222 10.69 -26.07 -4.96
C TYR A 222 9.89 -25.27 -3.94
N GLU A 223 8.72 -25.77 -3.55
CA GLU A 223 7.83 -25.08 -2.61
C GLU A 223 7.46 -26.02 -1.46
N PRO A 224 8.20 -25.97 -0.34
CA PRO A 224 7.78 -26.60 0.90
C PRO A 224 6.40 -26.10 1.32
N SER A 225 5.53 -27.00 1.79
CA SER A 225 4.16 -26.65 2.21
C SER A 225 4.10 -25.80 3.49
N GLY A 226 5.21 -25.68 4.22
CA GLY A 226 5.32 -24.89 5.43
C GLY A 226 6.75 -24.88 5.99
N PRO A 227 6.98 -24.13 7.08
CA PRO A 227 8.22 -24.24 7.84
C PRO A 227 8.38 -25.65 8.42
N ASP A 228 9.62 -26.10 8.58
CA ASP A 228 9.99 -27.42 9.11
C ASP A 228 9.48 -28.63 8.29
N ILE A 229 9.00 -28.39 7.06
CA ILE A 229 8.59 -29.45 6.14
C ILE A 229 9.62 -29.56 5.01
N PRO A 230 10.37 -30.67 4.90
CA PRO A 230 11.32 -30.85 3.81
C PRO A 230 10.61 -31.18 2.49
N ILE A 231 11.15 -30.67 1.39
CA ILE A 231 10.84 -31.11 0.03
C ILE A 231 12.08 -31.69 -0.63
N ARG A 232 11.88 -32.75 -1.43
CA ARG A 232 12.95 -33.45 -2.13
C ARG A 232 13.56 -32.55 -3.22
N ILE A 233 14.89 -32.50 -3.28
CA ILE A 233 15.63 -31.90 -4.38
C ILE A 233 15.72 -32.93 -5.52
N SER A 234 15.48 -32.49 -6.76
CA SER A 234 15.49 -33.39 -7.91
C SER A 234 16.92 -33.83 -8.24
N PRO A 235 17.27 -35.12 -8.13
CA PRO A 235 18.64 -35.57 -8.37
C PRO A 235 19.05 -35.46 -9.84
N ALA A 236 18.09 -35.42 -10.77
CA ALA A 236 18.32 -35.37 -12.20
C ALA A 236 19.07 -34.10 -12.65
N TYR A 237 19.02 -33.02 -11.85
CA TYR A 237 19.54 -31.71 -12.23
C TYR A 237 20.66 -31.19 -11.32
N HIS A 238 20.90 -31.84 -10.18
CA HIS A 238 21.74 -31.28 -9.12
C HIS A 238 22.85 -32.20 -8.59
N ASN A 239 22.74 -33.52 -8.79
CA ASN A 239 23.71 -34.46 -8.22
C ASN A 239 25.08 -34.42 -8.94
N ASN A 240 26.09 -35.00 -8.27
CA ASN A 240 27.48 -35.11 -8.76
C ASN A 240 28.14 -33.74 -8.96
N MET A 241 27.74 -32.78 -8.12
CA MET A 241 28.26 -31.42 -8.09
C MET A 241 28.73 -31.08 -6.68
N ARG A 242 29.95 -30.55 -6.56
CA ARG A 242 30.57 -30.26 -5.25
C ARG A 242 30.02 -29.02 -4.57
N TYR A 243 29.68 -27.99 -5.32
CA TYR A 243 29.25 -26.70 -4.78
C TYR A 243 27.77 -26.46 -5.07
N PHE A 244 27.11 -25.73 -4.19
CA PHE A 244 25.73 -25.31 -4.40
C PHE A 244 25.45 -23.89 -3.95
N ARG A 245 24.37 -23.34 -4.51
CA ARG A 245 23.66 -22.14 -4.07
C ARG A 245 22.17 -22.41 -4.08
N TYR A 246 21.43 -21.65 -3.29
CA TYR A 246 19.98 -21.60 -3.37
C TYR A 246 19.51 -20.16 -3.55
N ARG A 247 18.35 -20.02 -4.17
CA ARG A 247 17.63 -18.76 -4.32
C ARG A 247 16.32 -18.89 -3.57
N ILE A 248 16.05 -17.96 -2.66
CA ILE A 248 14.77 -17.84 -1.98
C ILE A 248 13.95 -16.78 -2.69
N ILE A 249 12.69 -17.07 -2.94
CA ILE A 249 11.70 -16.09 -3.40
C ILE A 249 10.54 -16.07 -2.42
N LEU A 250 10.34 -14.92 -1.78
CA LEU A 250 9.27 -14.68 -0.83
C LEU A 250 8.10 -14.00 -1.56
N LYS A 251 6.91 -14.57 -1.45
CA LYS A 251 5.67 -13.95 -1.93
C LYS A 251 4.76 -13.63 -0.74
N PRO A 252 4.40 -12.37 -0.52
CA PRO A 252 3.44 -11.99 0.52
C PRO A 252 2.06 -12.63 0.31
N SER A 253 1.19 -12.42 1.29
CA SER A 253 -0.23 -12.76 1.19
C SER A 253 -0.87 -12.09 -0.02
N ASN A 254 -1.99 -12.63 -0.49
CA ASN A 254 -2.76 -12.03 -1.59
C ASN A 254 -3.20 -10.58 -1.32
N THR A 255 -3.40 -10.20 -0.04
CA THR A 255 -3.69 -8.83 0.38
C THR A 255 -2.46 -7.91 0.34
N GLY A 256 -1.25 -8.49 0.36
CA GLY A 256 0.02 -7.78 0.48
C GLY A 256 0.30 -7.24 1.88
N LEU A 257 -0.52 -7.60 2.88
CA LEU A 257 -0.42 -7.06 4.25
C LEU A 257 0.47 -7.89 5.18
N ALA A 258 0.77 -9.14 4.80
CA ALA A 258 1.64 -10.04 5.55
C ALA A 258 2.67 -10.67 4.60
N SER A 259 3.94 -10.76 5.04
CA SER A 259 5.03 -11.38 4.27
C SER A 259 5.58 -12.58 5.02
N PRO A 260 5.98 -13.66 4.34
CA PRO A 260 6.67 -14.75 5.00
C PRO A 260 8.04 -14.29 5.50
N ARG A 261 8.51 -14.94 6.56
CA ARG A 261 9.85 -14.75 7.13
C ARG A 261 10.57 -16.09 7.11
N VAL A 262 11.77 -16.11 6.57
CA VAL A 262 12.67 -17.27 6.59
C VAL A 262 13.83 -16.95 7.52
N ASP A 263 13.92 -17.72 8.60
CA ASP A 263 14.93 -17.57 9.66
C ASP A 263 16.14 -18.48 9.38
N ASP A 264 15.91 -19.71 8.89
CA ASP A 264 16.96 -20.65 8.49
C ASP A 264 16.60 -21.37 7.17
N VAL A 265 17.61 -21.70 6.37
CA VAL A 265 17.50 -22.65 5.24
C VAL A 265 18.40 -23.85 5.51
N ILE A 266 17.83 -25.05 5.40
CA ILE A 266 18.48 -26.31 5.76
C ILE A 266 18.51 -27.19 4.51
N ILE A 267 19.73 -27.51 4.07
CA ILE A 267 19.97 -28.39 2.93
C ILE A 267 20.54 -29.71 3.44
N ASN A 268 19.89 -30.82 3.09
CA ASN A 268 20.37 -32.15 3.37
C ASN A 268 21.08 -32.73 2.14
N TRP A 269 22.30 -33.20 2.31
CA TRP A 269 23.10 -33.84 1.25
C TRP A 269 23.89 -35.04 1.79
N SER A 270 24.32 -35.93 0.90
CA SER A 270 25.16 -37.09 1.21
C SER A 270 26.30 -37.25 0.20
N PRO A 271 27.45 -37.83 0.60
CA PRO A 271 28.51 -38.23 -0.32
C PRO A 271 28.07 -39.32 -1.31
#